data_AF-A0A3C0S658-F1
#
_entry.id   AF-A0A3C0S658-F1
#
_cell.length_a   1.000
_cell.length_b   1.000
_cell.length_c   1.000
_cell.angle_alpha   90.00
_cell.angle_beta   90.00
_cell.angle_gamma   90.00
#
_symmetry.space_group_name_H-M   'P 1'
#
loop_
_entity.id
_entity.type
_entity.pdbx_description
1 polymer ?
#
loop_
_entity_poly.entity_id
_entity_poly.type
_entity_poly.pdbx_seq_one_letter_code
_entity_poly.pdbx_strand_id
1 'polypeptide(L)'
;MQVEEGYEIKLPQFEGPFDLLLFFIERDELNIHDIPISKITDDFLSYVSQMQALNMEMASEFIFVASTLMRIKAKMLLPRLDLDDNENEIDLREDLVQKLILYKQFKETCEELRVLEENRLKLYSRGNIRYDIHQRLKLDSTGENLDSFDLYG
;
A
#
# COMPACT_ATOMS: atom_id res chain seq x y z
N MET A 1 8.80 43.08 14.92
CA MET A 1 8.38 41.71 15.24
C MET A 1 8.07 41.03 13.92
N GLN A 2 9.06 40.36 13.34
CA GLN A 2 8.88 39.56 12.13
C GLN A 2 8.26 38.23 12.55
N VAL A 3 7.06 37.97 12.08
CA VAL A 3 6.43 36.65 12.22
C VAL A 3 7.03 35.80 11.11
N GLU A 4 7.96 34.92 11.45
CA GLU A 4 8.23 33.77 10.59
C GLU A 4 6.99 32.88 10.67
N GLU A 5 6.20 32.87 9.60
CA GLU A 5 5.20 31.83 9.38
C GLU A 5 5.95 30.51 9.14
N GLY A 6 6.36 29.89 10.25
CA GLY A 6 6.80 28.51 10.27
C GLY A 6 5.61 27.64 9.89
N TYR A 7 5.44 27.41 8.58
CA TYR A 7 4.65 26.30 8.09
C TYR A 7 5.28 25.04 8.69
N GLU A 8 4.65 24.53 9.74
CA GLU A 8 4.90 23.19 10.26
C GLU A 8 4.46 22.23 9.15
N ILE A 9 5.34 21.98 8.19
CA ILE A 9 5.16 20.95 7.17
C ILE A 9 5.19 19.65 7.96
N LYS A 10 4.01 19.19 8.37
CA LYS A 10 3.82 17.81 8.77
C LYS A 10 4.13 16.99 7.52
N LEU A 11 5.36 16.48 7.43
CA LEU A 11 5.70 15.55 6.37
C LEU A 11 4.67 14.41 6.47
N PRO A 12 3.92 14.10 5.39
CA PRO A 12 3.08 12.92 5.39
C PRO A 12 3.96 11.73 5.76
N GLN A 13 3.50 10.90 6.68
CA GLN A 13 4.18 9.66 6.98
C GLN A 13 3.93 8.72 5.80
N PHE A 14 4.77 8.81 4.77
CA PHE A 14 4.68 7.95 3.59
C PHE A 14 5.10 6.53 3.96
N GLU A 15 4.39 5.55 3.41
CA GLU A 15 4.70 4.13 3.65
C GLU A 15 5.93 3.65 2.88
N GLY A 16 6.46 4.47 1.96
CA GLY A 16 7.68 4.15 1.22
C GLY A 16 7.98 5.16 0.10
N PRO A 17 9.07 4.93 -0.67
CA PRO A 17 9.47 5.84 -1.73
C PRO A 17 8.52 5.86 -2.92
N PHE A 18 7.83 4.75 -3.23
CA PHE A 18 6.83 4.72 -4.30
C PHE A 18 5.57 5.50 -3.97
N ASP A 19 5.19 5.52 -2.69
CA ASP A 19 4.06 6.33 -2.21
C ASP A 19 4.34 7.82 -2.36
N LEU A 20 5.56 8.23 -2.02
CA LEU A 20 6.02 9.60 -2.25
C LEU A 20 6.03 9.97 -3.74
N LEU A 21 6.45 9.06 -4.61
CA LEU A 21 6.42 9.29 -6.06
C LEU A 21 4.99 9.42 -6.59
N LEU A 22 4.07 8.55 -6.15
CA LEU A 22 2.65 8.67 -6.48
C LEU A 22 2.08 10.00 -6.01
N PHE A 23 2.43 10.44 -4.79
CA PHE A 23 2.01 11.74 -4.28
C PHE A 23 2.45 12.89 -5.18
N PHE A 24 3.69 12.89 -5.70
CA PHE A 24 4.12 13.93 -6.64
C PHE A 24 3.35 13.87 -7.97
N ILE A 25 3.08 12.67 -8.48
CA ILE A 25 2.29 12.48 -9.71
C ILE A 25 0.88 13.02 -9.54
N GLU A 26 0.23 12.73 -8.41
CA GLU A 26 -1.12 13.21 -8.09
C GLU A 26 -1.16 14.72 -7.84
N ARG A 27 -0.22 15.26 -7.06
CA ARG A 27 -0.10 16.69 -6.74
C ARG A 27 0.05 17.55 -7.99
N ASP A 28 0.83 17.06 -8.96
CA ASP A 28 1.17 17.80 -10.18
C ASP A 28 0.26 17.43 -11.37
N GLU A 29 -0.79 16.63 -11.16
CA GLU A 29 -1.72 16.14 -12.18
C GLU A 29 -1.00 15.51 -13.39
N LEU A 30 0.09 14.80 -13.13
CA LEU A 30 0.92 14.19 -14.17
C LEU A 30 0.32 12.87 -14.67
N ASN A 31 0.50 12.59 -15.95
CA ASN A 31 0.18 11.28 -16.49
C ASN A 31 1.22 10.26 -16.02
N ILE A 32 0.78 9.18 -15.37
CA ILE A 32 1.66 8.10 -14.89
C ILE A 32 2.44 7.41 -16.03
N HIS A 33 1.94 7.45 -17.26
CA HIS A 33 2.63 6.91 -18.43
C HIS A 33 3.64 7.86 -19.05
N ASP A 34 3.52 9.18 -18.80
CA ASP A 34 4.45 10.18 -19.33
C ASP A 34 4.95 11.09 -18.22
N ILE A 35 5.82 10.51 -17.39
CA ILE A 35 6.38 11.18 -16.22
C ILE A 35 7.61 12.00 -16.62
N PRO A 36 7.66 13.31 -16.31
CA PRO A 36 8.86 14.12 -16.46
C PRO A 36 9.90 13.75 -15.38
N ILE A 37 10.78 12.80 -15.69
CA ILE A 37 11.81 12.27 -14.77
C ILE A 37 12.65 13.39 -14.15
N SER A 38 13.01 14.42 -14.92
CA SER A 38 13.83 15.52 -14.40
C SER A 38 13.16 16.19 -13.20
N LYS A 39 11.87 16.51 -13.33
CA LYS A 39 11.08 17.20 -12.29
C LYS A 39 10.88 16.31 -11.07
N ILE A 40 10.42 15.07 -11.29
CA ILE A 40 10.18 14.12 -10.20
C ILE A 40 11.45 13.80 -9.43
N THR A 41 12.59 13.67 -10.13
CA THR A 41 13.88 13.43 -9.47
C THR A 41 14.27 14.60 -8.59
N ASP A 42 14.11 15.84 -9.05
CA ASP A 42 14.46 17.03 -8.27
C ASP A 42 13.56 17.16 -7.03
N ASP A 43 12.26 16.93 -7.18
CA ASP A 43 11.29 16.94 -6.07
C ASP A 43 11.59 15.84 -5.04
N PHE A 44 11.91 14.62 -5.51
CA PHE A 44 12.28 13.49 -4.64
C PHE A 44 13.56 13.78 -3.85
N LEU A 45 14.60 14.31 -4.50
CA LEU A 45 15.87 14.65 -3.85
C LEU A 45 15.73 15.80 -2.88
N SER A 46 14.89 16.80 -3.20
CA SER A 46 14.55 17.90 -2.30
C SER A 46 13.89 17.38 -1.03
N TYR A 47 12.89 16.50 -1.16
CA TYR A 47 12.21 15.89 -0.03
C TYR A 47 13.18 15.08 0.86
N VAL A 48 13.99 14.22 0.23
CA VAL A 48 15.02 13.41 0.91
C VAL A 48 16.01 14.30 1.67
N SER A 49 16.45 15.40 1.06
CA SER A 49 17.40 16.34 1.67
C SER A 49 16.81 17.08 2.87
N GLN A 50 15.52 17.47 2.79
CA GLN A 50 14.79 18.08 3.92
C GLN A 50 14.65 17.09 5.08
N MET A 51 14.32 15.84 4.79
CA MET A 51 14.21 14.78 5.78
C MET A 51 15.55 14.51 6.49
N GLN A 52 16.67 14.51 5.74
CA GLN A 52 18.02 14.44 6.32
C GLN A 52 18.36 15.64 7.20
N ALA A 53 18.00 16.85 6.79
CA ALA A 53 18.26 18.07 7.57
C ALA A 53 17.52 18.08 8.92
N LEU A 54 16.37 17.42 8.99
CA LEU A 54 15.58 17.22 10.21
C LEU A 54 16.10 16.06 11.08
N ASN A 55 17.24 15.45 10.75
CA ASN A 55 17.83 14.28 11.42
C ASN A 55 16.88 13.07 11.49
N MET A 56 15.98 12.91 10.53
CA MET A 56 15.13 11.73 10.44
C MET A 56 15.93 10.55 9.89
N GLU A 57 15.76 9.37 10.48
CA GLU A 57 16.40 8.15 9.98
C GLU A 57 15.84 7.80 8.60
N MET A 58 16.71 7.74 7.59
CA MET A 58 16.30 7.38 6.24
C MET A 58 16.35 5.87 6.04
N ALA A 59 15.26 5.31 5.53
CA ALA A 59 15.27 3.94 5.07
C ALA A 59 16.16 3.77 3.82
N SER A 60 16.84 2.62 3.74
CA SER A 60 17.73 2.27 2.61
C SER A 60 17.01 2.27 1.26
N GLU A 61 15.70 2.03 1.26
CA GLU A 61 14.84 2.05 0.08
C GLU A 61 14.77 3.43 -0.59
N PHE A 62 14.77 4.52 0.19
CA PHE A 62 14.78 5.88 -0.37
C PHE A 62 16.09 6.19 -1.08
N ILE A 63 17.22 5.74 -0.52
CA ILE A 63 18.54 5.90 -1.14
C ILE A 63 18.61 5.11 -2.45
N PHE A 64 18.08 3.88 -2.44
CA PHE A 64 18.00 3.04 -3.63
C PHE A 64 17.20 3.72 -4.75
N VAL A 65 16.01 4.24 -4.44
CA VAL A 65 15.17 4.94 -5.43
C VAL A 65 15.81 6.25 -5.89
N ALA A 66 16.41 7.05 -4.98
CA ALA A 66 17.16 8.25 -5.35
C ALA A 66 18.27 7.94 -6.37
N SER A 67 19.07 6.90 -6.11
CA SER A 67 20.16 6.49 -7.00
C SER A 67 19.64 6.02 -8.37
N THR A 68 18.49 5.34 -8.37
CA THR A 68 17.83 4.88 -9.61
C THR A 68 17.33 6.06 -10.44
N LEU A 69 16.68 7.03 -9.81
CA LEU A 69 16.19 8.25 -10.47
C LEU A 69 17.35 9.08 -11.03
N MET A 70 18.42 9.29 -10.26
CA MET A 70 19.62 9.98 -10.73
C MET A 70 20.24 9.28 -11.94
N ARG A 71 20.31 7.95 -11.93
CA ARG A 71 20.83 7.15 -13.05
C ARG A 71 19.97 7.34 -14.31
N ILE A 72 18.65 7.29 -14.17
CA ILE A 72 17.71 7.49 -15.29
C ILE A 72 17.88 8.92 -15.84
N LYS A 73 17.86 9.94 -14.97
CA LYS A 73 18.07 11.34 -15.36
C LYS A 73 19.39 11.55 -16.09
N ALA A 74 20.48 10.97 -15.60
CA ALA A 74 21.79 11.07 -16.25
C ALA A 74 21.82 10.42 -17.63
N LYS A 75 21.23 9.21 -17.78
CA LYS A 75 21.13 8.54 -19.07
C LYS A 75 20.29 9.31 -20.08
N MET A 76 19.15 9.88 -19.66
CA MET A 76 18.28 10.68 -20.54
C MET A 76 18.94 11.95 -21.08
N LEU A 77 19.95 12.48 -20.38
CA LEU A 77 20.70 13.67 -20.82
C LEU A 77 21.86 13.31 -21.78
N LEU A 78 22.18 12.03 -21.94
CA LEU A 78 23.27 11.59 -22.82
C LEU A 78 22.74 11.33 -24.24
N PRO A 79 23.49 11.70 -25.30
CA PRO A 79 23.07 11.54 -26.69
C PRO A 79 23.15 10.09 -27.21
N ARG A 80 23.28 9.10 -26.33
CA ARG A 80 23.37 7.68 -26.71
C ARG A 80 22.03 7.02 -26.43
N LEU A 81 21.32 6.64 -27.50
CA LEU A 81 20.18 5.75 -27.40
C LEU A 81 20.70 4.34 -27.11
N ASP A 82 20.33 3.78 -25.96
CA ASP A 82 20.45 2.35 -25.71
C ASP A 82 19.37 1.67 -26.57
N LEU A 83 19.80 0.90 -27.58
CA LEU A 83 18.91 0.14 -28.46
C LEU A 83 18.75 -1.29 -27.92
N ASP A 84 17.53 -1.82 -27.98
CA ASP A 84 17.23 -3.22 -27.68
C ASP A 84 17.75 -4.14 -28.80
N ASP A 85 17.73 -5.47 -28.59
CA ASP A 85 18.11 -6.50 -29.57
C ASP A 85 17.35 -6.36 -30.91
N ASN A 86 16.22 -5.65 -30.91
CA ASN A 86 15.38 -5.35 -32.06
C ASN A 86 15.58 -3.93 -32.63
N GLU A 87 16.65 -3.23 -32.28
CA GLU A 87 16.94 -1.84 -32.68
C GLU A 87 15.88 -0.80 -32.23
N ASN A 88 15.04 -1.15 -31.25
CA ASN A 88 14.08 -0.21 -30.67
C ASN A 88 14.74 0.63 -29.58
N GLU A 89 14.34 1.90 -29.48
CA GLU A 89 14.75 2.79 -28.39
C GLU A 89 14.19 2.27 -27.05
N ILE A 90 15.07 1.96 -26.10
CA ILE A 90 14.66 1.48 -24.77
C ILE A 90 14.13 2.66 -23.96
N ASP A 91 12.84 2.64 -23.59
CA ASP A 91 12.34 3.61 -22.62
C ASP A 91 12.82 3.24 -21.21
N LEU A 92 13.86 3.93 -20.76
CA LEU A 92 14.46 3.76 -19.44
C LEU A 92 13.48 4.02 -18.28
N ARG A 93 12.31 4.62 -18.57
CA ARG A 93 11.26 4.94 -17.61
C ARG A 93 10.28 3.79 -17.42
N GLU A 94 10.20 2.86 -18.37
CA GLU A 94 9.14 1.84 -18.42
C GLU A 94 9.11 0.98 -17.15
N ASP A 95 10.26 0.50 -16.68
CA ASP A 95 10.36 -0.29 -15.45
C ASP A 95 9.87 0.48 -14.21
N LEU A 96 10.16 1.78 -14.13
CA LEU A 96 9.69 2.63 -13.03
C LEU A 96 8.18 2.82 -13.09
N VAL A 97 7.66 3.13 -14.28
CA VAL A 97 6.21 3.32 -14.52
C VAL A 97 5.45 2.05 -14.16
N GLN A 98 5.92 0.88 -14.60
CA GLN A 98 5.29 -0.40 -14.30
C GLN A 98 5.23 -0.67 -12.79
N LYS A 99 6.32 -0.37 -12.05
CA LYS A 99 6.35 -0.50 -10.58
C LYS A 99 5.38 0.45 -9.90
N LEU A 100 5.26 1.70 -10.38
CA LEU A 100 4.31 2.67 -9.83
C LEU A 100 2.86 2.24 -10.04
N ILE A 101 2.52 1.73 -11.23
CA ILE A 101 1.18 1.20 -11.53
C ILE A 101 0.86 0.02 -10.61
N LEU A 102 1.81 -0.92 -10.49
CA LEU A 102 1.64 -2.09 -9.64
C LEU A 102 1.43 -1.68 -8.17
N TYR A 103 2.25 -0.77 -7.66
CA TYR A 103 2.13 -0.27 -6.29
C TYR A 103 0.78 0.43 -6.08
N LYS A 104 0.32 1.25 -7.03
CA LYS A 104 -0.99 1.90 -6.98
C LYS A 104 -2.12 0.87 -6.88
N GLN A 105 -2.10 -0.17 -7.70
CA GLN A 105 -3.11 -1.22 -7.69
C GLN A 105 -3.15 -1.97 -6.34
N PHE A 106 -1.98 -2.28 -5.78
CA PHE A 106 -1.91 -2.89 -4.45
C PHE A 106 -2.42 -1.95 -3.37
N LYS A 107 -2.09 -0.66 -3.42
CA LYS A 107 -2.57 0.35 -2.48
C LYS A 107 -4.10 0.42 -2.48
N GLU A 108 -4.72 0.46 -3.66
CA GLU A 108 -6.17 0.44 -3.82
C GLU A 108 -6.78 -0.84 -3.24
N THR A 109 -6.19 -2.01 -3.56
CA THR A 109 -6.66 -3.30 -3.04
C THR A 109 -6.53 -3.39 -1.52
N CYS A 110 -5.45 -2.85 -0.95
CA CYS A 110 -5.25 -2.81 0.49
C CYS A 110 -6.31 -1.95 1.19
N GLU A 111 -6.70 -0.81 0.62
CA GLU A 111 -7.79 0.01 1.16
C GLU A 111 -9.13 -0.72 1.11
N GLU A 112 -9.43 -1.44 0.02
CA GLU A 112 -10.63 -2.29 -0.06
C GLU A 112 -10.63 -3.39 1.02
N LEU A 113 -9.48 -4.05 1.20
CA LEU A 113 -9.30 -5.08 2.23
C LEU A 113 -9.43 -4.50 3.65
N ARG A 114 -8.95 -3.28 3.90
CA ARG A 114 -9.08 -2.61 5.19
C ARG A 114 -10.55 -2.41 5.57
N VAL A 115 -11.39 -2.01 4.62
CA VAL A 115 -12.84 -1.89 4.85
C VAL A 115 -13.47 -3.25 5.17
N LEU A 116 -13.06 -4.32 4.49
CA LEU A 116 -13.53 -5.68 4.78
C LEU A 116 -13.08 -6.17 6.17
N GLU A 117 -11.85 -5.88 6.55
CA GLU A 117 -11.30 -6.18 7.88
C GLU A 117 -12.07 -5.44 8.98
N GLU A 118 -12.30 -4.14 8.83
CA GLU A 118 -13.09 -3.34 9.77
C GLU A 118 -14.51 -3.89 9.95
N ASN A 119 -15.12 -4.36 8.87
CA ASN A 119 -16.44 -4.99 8.93
C ASN A 119 -16.39 -6.37 9.59
N ARG A 120 -15.33 -7.15 9.36
CA ARG A 120 -15.13 -8.45 10.02
C ARG A 120 -14.89 -8.28 11.51
N LEU A 121 -14.12 -7.27 11.95
CA LEU A 121 -13.82 -6.99 13.35
C LEU A 121 -15.08 -6.69 14.19
N LYS A 122 -16.15 -6.19 13.56
CA LYS A 122 -17.46 -5.97 14.20
C LYS A 122 -18.22 -7.30 14.47
N LEU A 123 -17.80 -8.40 13.86
CA LEU A 123 -18.44 -9.70 13.99
C LEU A 123 -17.68 -10.57 15.00
N TYR A 124 -18.36 -10.97 16.07
CA TYR A 124 -17.84 -11.97 16.99
C TYR A 124 -18.19 -13.37 16.47
N SER A 125 -17.17 -14.21 16.30
CA SER A 125 -17.41 -15.64 16.06
C SER A 125 -18.12 -16.20 17.28
N ARG A 126 -19.31 -16.81 17.09
CA ARG A 126 -19.91 -17.64 18.13
C ARG A 126 -19.04 -18.88 18.24
N GLY A 127 -18.10 -18.85 19.18
CA GLY A 127 -17.43 -20.07 19.63
C GLY A 127 -18.48 -21.10 20.04
N ASN A 128 -18.18 -22.39 19.87
CA ASN A 128 -19.04 -23.51 20.25
C ASN A 128 -20.25 -23.86 19.37
N ILE A 129 -20.33 -23.47 18.09
CA ILE A 129 -21.41 -23.97 17.20
C ILE A 129 -21.51 -25.51 17.22
N ARG A 130 -20.38 -26.23 17.14
CA ARG A 130 -20.39 -27.72 17.21
C ARG A 130 -20.83 -28.24 18.58
N TYR A 131 -20.46 -27.56 19.65
CA TYR A 131 -20.84 -27.94 21.02
C TYR A 131 -22.33 -27.68 21.28
N ASP A 132 -22.84 -26.51 20.87
CA ASP A 132 -24.24 -26.11 21.00
C ASP A 132 -25.17 -27.02 20.16
N ILE A 133 -24.75 -27.37 18.94
CA ILE A 133 -25.48 -28.34 18.10
C ILE A 133 -25.51 -29.71 18.77
N HIS A 134 -24.38 -30.18 19.32
CA HIS A 134 -24.31 -31.48 19.98
C HIS A 134 -25.11 -31.53 21.28
N GLN A 135 -25.16 -30.45 22.06
CA GLN A 135 -26.03 -30.36 23.23
C GLN A 135 -27.52 -30.38 22.84
N ARG A 136 -27.93 -29.64 21.81
CA ARG A 136 -29.33 -29.65 21.34
C ARG A 136 -29.77 -31.02 20.86
N LEU A 137 -28.95 -31.70 20.06
CA LEU A 137 -29.25 -33.06 19.59
C LEU A 137 -29.35 -34.07 20.75
N LYS A 138 -28.56 -33.90 21.82
CA LYS A 138 -28.69 -34.71 23.05
C LYS A 138 -29.97 -34.42 23.82
N LEU A 139 -30.40 -33.16 23.91
CA LEU A 139 -31.68 -32.81 24.54
C LEU A 139 -32.87 -33.45 23.82
N ASP A 140 -32.90 -33.41 22.50
CA ASP A 140 -33.99 -34.03 21.71
C ASP A 140 -34.04 -35.55 21.89
N SER A 141 -32.87 -36.22 21.95
CA SER A 141 -32.82 -37.68 22.22
C SER A 141 -33.23 -38.09 23.63
N THR A 142 -33.22 -37.16 24.59
CA THR A 142 -33.63 -37.43 25.99
C THR A 142 -35.16 -37.30 26.14
N GLY A 143 -35.84 -36.62 25.21
CA GLY A 143 -37.30 -36.47 25.20
C GLY A 143 -38.07 -37.70 24.71
N GLU A 144 -37.43 -38.66 24.05
CA GLU A 144 -38.08 -39.88 23.54
C GLU A 144 -38.21 -41.02 24.59
N ASN A 145 -37.84 -40.79 25.87
CA ASN A 145 -38.02 -41.76 26.95
C ASN A 145 -39.09 -41.34 27.99
N LEU A 146 -40.25 -40.88 27.52
CA LEU A 146 -41.43 -40.65 28.36
C LEU A 146 -42.60 -41.61 28.05
N ASP A 147 -42.37 -42.71 27.33
CA ASP A 147 -43.41 -43.66 26.93
C ASP A 147 -43.48 -44.96 27.76
N SER A 148 -42.98 -44.99 29.01
CA SER A 148 -43.29 -46.14 29.89
C SER A 148 -43.36 -45.82 31.38
N PHE A 149 -44.22 -44.84 31.73
CA PHE A 149 -44.84 -44.87 33.05
C PHE A 149 -46.30 -45.29 32.88
N ASP A 150 -46.53 -46.61 32.83
CA ASP A 150 -47.87 -47.16 33.02
C ASP A 150 -48.29 -46.89 34.47
N LEU A 151 -49.17 -45.92 34.63
CA LEU A 151 -49.91 -45.71 35.87
C LEU A 151 -51.25 -46.46 35.70
N TYR A 152 -51.43 -47.52 36.49
CA TYR A 152 -52.56 -48.47 36.53
C TYR A 152 -52.46 -49.72 35.64
N GLY A 153 -52.41 -50.90 36.28
CA GLY A 153 -52.66 -52.20 35.66
C GLY A 153 -51.93 -53.35 36.32
#